data_AF-A0A7Y2XQ46-F1
#
_entry.id   AF-A0A7Y2XQ46-F1
#
_cell.length_a   1.000
_cell.length_b   1.000
_cell.length_c   1.000
_cell.angle_alpha   90.00
_cell.angle_beta   90.00
_cell.angle_gamma   90.00
#
_symmetry.space_group_name_H-M   'P 1'
#
loop_
_entity.id
_entity.type
_entity.pdbx_description
1 polymer ?
#
loop_
_entity_poly.entity_id
_entity_poly.type
_entity_poly.pdbx_seq_one_letter_code
_entity_poly.pdbx_strand_id
1 'polypeptide(L)'
;MKSSYIFLSLRLIVSLVLLQNVFFKFTGAEDAVALFTVFSTAITGDGGIEAALRISAGLVELIAVILLLRKKAASIASGAFLAVGVMVVLLILQFAWLGMYIDGDATQFVLSLTAMVIAWVVLFRFRGHLPVLGRFT
;
A
#
# COMPACT_ATOMS: atom_id res chain seq x y z
N MET A 1 4.77 13.32 -26.19
CA MET A 1 4.21 14.13 -25.08
C MET A 1 3.01 13.48 -24.35
N LYS A 2 2.30 12.48 -24.90
CA LYS A 2 1.12 11.83 -24.25
C LYS A 2 1.42 10.88 -23.07
N SER A 3 2.63 10.33 -22.99
CA SER A 3 3.00 9.31 -21.99
C SER A 3 2.94 9.81 -20.53
N SER A 4 3.17 11.10 -20.28
CA SER A 4 3.23 11.63 -18.91
C SER A 4 1.86 11.68 -18.20
N TYR A 5 0.76 11.87 -18.93
CA TYR A 5 -0.58 11.95 -18.35
C TYR A 5 -1.10 10.58 -17.90
N ILE A 6 -0.80 9.53 -18.67
CA ILE A 6 -1.19 8.15 -18.32
C ILE A 6 -0.60 7.75 -16.97
N PHE A 7 0.71 7.96 -16.77
CA PHE A 7 1.36 7.63 -15.50
C PHE A 7 0.88 8.50 -14.33
N LEU A 8 0.47 9.74 -14.59
CA LEU A 8 -0.15 10.58 -13.57
C LEU A 8 -1.49 9.99 -13.12
N SER A 9 -2.34 9.56 -14.06
CA SER A 9 -3.61 8.90 -13.76
C SER A 9 -3.41 7.61 -12.96
N LEU A 10 -2.46 6.75 -13.36
CA LEU A 10 -2.14 5.52 -12.61
C LEU A 10 -1.72 5.82 -11.16
N ARG A 11 -0.88 6.85 -10.95
CA ARG A 11 -0.45 7.27 -9.62
C ARG A 11 -1.62 7.77 -8.78
N LEU A 12 -2.53 8.55 -9.36
CA LEU A 12 -3.72 9.02 -8.67
C LEU A 12 -4.61 7.85 -8.23
N ILE A 13 -4.81 6.85 -9.10
CA ILE A 13 -5.57 5.64 -8.77
C ILE A 13 -4.93 4.92 -7.57
N VAL A 14 -3.61 4.67 -7.60
CA VAL A 14 -2.90 4.01 -6.49
C VAL A 14 -3.00 4.84 -5.20
N SER A 15 -2.82 6.16 -5.29
CA SER A 15 -2.94 7.05 -4.14
C SER A 15 -4.35 7.05 -3.54
N LEU A 16 -5.40 7.01 -4.36
CA LEU A 16 -6.77 6.92 -3.88
C LEU A 16 -7.06 5.61 -3.16
N VAL A 17 -6.58 4.47 -3.70
CA VAL A 17 -6.74 3.17 -3.04
C VAL A 17 -5.97 3.12 -1.72
N LEU A 18 -4.75 3.66 -1.67
CA LEU A 18 -4.00 3.76 -0.41
C LEU A 18 -4.71 4.67 0.61
N LEU A 19 -5.25 5.81 0.19
CA LEU A 19 -6.01 6.70 1.07
C LEU A 19 -7.27 6.03 1.62
N GLN A 20 -7.97 5.25 0.79
CA GLN A 20 -9.10 4.43 1.23
C GLN A 20 -8.66 3.42 2.30
N ASN A 21 -7.51 2.75 2.11
CA ASN A 21 -7.00 1.79 3.09
C ASN A 21 -6.60 2.47 4.41
N VAL A 22 -5.93 3.62 4.32
CA VAL A 22 -5.57 4.44 5.48
C VAL A 22 -6.81 4.87 6.25
N PHE A 23 -7.87 5.28 5.53
CA PHE A 23 -9.14 5.65 6.14
C PHE A 23 -9.69 4.49 6.98
N PHE A 24 -9.82 3.29 6.41
CA PHE A 24 -10.31 2.12 7.15
C PHE A 24 -9.45 1.75 8.37
N LYS A 25 -8.13 1.90 8.27
CA LYS A 25 -7.20 1.65 9.39
C LYS A 25 -7.31 2.69 10.49
N PHE A 26 -7.52 3.97 10.15
CA PHE A 26 -7.64 5.04 11.14
C PHE A 26 -9.02 5.12 11.77
N THR A 27 -10.09 4.80 11.03
CA THR A 27 -11.45 4.72 11.59
C THR A 27 -11.65 3.47 12.45
N GLY A 28 -10.73 2.50 12.39
CA GLY A 28 -10.82 1.26 13.14
C GLY A 28 -11.99 0.39 12.68
N ALA A 29 -12.16 0.28 11.36
CA ALA A 29 -13.14 -0.65 10.78
C ALA A 29 -12.89 -2.08 11.30
N GLU A 30 -13.94 -2.86 11.51
CA GLU A 30 -13.87 -4.20 12.11
C GLU A 30 -12.89 -5.12 11.34
N ASP A 31 -12.93 -5.07 10.00
CA ASP A 31 -11.99 -5.76 9.12
C ASP A 31 -10.52 -5.42 9.40
N ALA A 32 -10.23 -4.12 9.58
CA ALA A 32 -8.89 -3.65 9.83
C ALA A 32 -8.42 -4.04 11.23
N VAL A 33 -9.30 -3.94 12.23
CA VAL A 33 -9.02 -4.42 13.59
C VAL A 33 -8.67 -5.90 13.54
N ALA A 34 -9.53 -6.73 12.96
CA ALA A 34 -9.36 -8.18 12.89
C ALA A 34 -8.04 -8.57 12.21
N LEU A 35 -7.72 -7.95 11.06
CA LEU A 35 -6.46 -8.20 10.34
C LEU A 35 -5.24 -7.92 11.22
N PHE A 36 -5.21 -6.75 11.86
CA PHE A 36 -4.08 -6.36 12.70
C PHE A 36 -4.04 -7.10 14.03
N THR A 37 -5.18 -7.60 14.54
CA THR A 37 -5.20 -8.42 15.76
C THR A 37 -4.53 -9.75 15.46
N VAL A 38 -4.91 -10.40 14.36
CA VAL A 38 -4.30 -11.67 13.95
C VAL A 38 -2.81 -11.49 13.64
N PHE A 39 -2.45 -10.42 12.94
CA PHE A 39 -1.04 -10.13 12.66
C PHE A 39 -0.23 -9.84 13.92
N SER A 40 -0.80 -9.07 14.86
CA SER A 40 -0.22 -8.80 16.18
C SER A 40 0.01 -10.09 16.96
N THR A 41 -1.00 -10.96 17.03
CA THR A 41 -0.89 -12.28 17.66
C THR A 41 0.15 -13.17 16.97
N ALA A 42 0.28 -13.12 15.64
CA ALA A 42 1.27 -13.89 14.91
C ALA A 42 2.72 -13.44 15.18
N ILE A 43 2.96 -12.14 15.43
CA ILE A 43 4.30 -11.61 15.70
C ILE A 43 4.67 -11.72 17.18
N THR A 44 3.74 -11.38 18.07
CA THR A 44 4.03 -11.18 19.51
C THR A 44 3.45 -12.29 20.39
N GLY A 45 2.57 -13.15 19.86
CA GLY A 45 1.82 -14.14 20.65
C GLY A 45 0.63 -13.54 21.43
N ASP A 46 0.44 -12.22 21.34
CA ASP A 46 -0.64 -11.47 22.01
C ASP A 46 -1.14 -10.35 21.07
N GLY A 47 -2.43 -9.99 21.20
CA GLY A 47 -3.10 -8.98 20.38
C GLY A 47 -2.79 -7.53 20.79
N GLY A 48 -2.10 -7.30 21.90
CA GLY A 48 -1.96 -5.98 22.53
C GLY A 48 -1.31 -4.87 21.70
N ILE A 49 -0.54 -5.19 20.64
CA ILE A 49 0.11 -4.19 19.79
C ILE A 49 -0.67 -3.85 18.50
N GLU A 50 -1.87 -4.40 18.32
CA GLU A 50 -2.71 -4.21 17.13
C GLU A 50 -2.88 -2.72 16.77
N ALA A 51 -3.32 -1.89 17.72
CA ALA A 51 -3.54 -0.47 17.49
C ALA A 51 -2.25 0.27 17.04
N ALA A 52 -1.11 -0.07 17.65
CA ALA A 52 0.18 0.50 17.29
C ALA A 52 0.62 0.07 15.88
N LEU A 53 0.45 -1.21 15.54
CA LEU A 53 0.74 -1.74 14.19
C LEU A 53 -0.18 -1.15 13.13
N ARG A 54 -1.47 -1.01 13.43
CA ARG A 54 -2.46 -0.43 12.52
C ARG A 54 -2.17 1.03 12.21
N ILE A 55 -1.90 1.84 13.24
CA ILE A 55 -1.60 3.27 13.08
C ILE A 55 -0.26 3.46 12.37
N SER A 56 0.77 2.70 12.74
CA SER A 56 2.09 2.79 12.09
C SER A 56 2.03 2.38 10.61
N ALA A 57 1.31 1.31 10.26
CA ALA A 57 1.09 0.92 8.88
C ALA A 57 0.33 2.00 8.09
N GLY A 58 -0.69 2.62 8.68
CA GLY A 58 -1.42 3.73 8.06
C GLY A 58 -0.53 4.96 7.83
N LEU A 59 0.41 5.25 8.73
CA LEU A 59 1.37 6.33 8.55
C LEU A 59 2.33 6.06 7.38
N VAL A 60 2.82 4.83 7.24
CA VAL A 60 3.69 4.43 6.12
C VAL A 60 2.96 4.57 4.78
N GLU A 61 1.69 4.19 4.71
CA GLU A 61 0.88 4.39 3.51
C GLU A 61 0.66 5.86 3.17
N LEU A 62 0.43 6.70 4.19
CA LEU A 62 0.29 8.14 3.99
C LEU A 62 1.57 8.75 3.41
N ILE A 63 2.73 8.31 3.90
CA ILE A 63 4.03 8.72 3.33
C ILE A 63 4.14 8.25 1.87
N ALA A 64 3.72 7.02 1.56
CA ALA A 64 3.73 6.50 0.19
C ALA A 64 2.85 7.37 -0.74
N VAL A 65 1.65 7.76 -0.28
CA VAL A 65 0.74 8.67 -1.01
C VAL A 65 1.40 10.03 -1.26
N ILE A 66 1.98 10.66 -0.23
CA ILE A 66 2.64 11.97 -0.36
C ILE A 66 3.79 11.89 -1.37
N LEU A 67 4.60 10.83 -1.32
CA LEU A 67 5.70 10.59 -2.25
C LEU A 67 5.21 10.35 -3.68
N LEU A 68 4.13 9.58 -3.85
CA LEU A 68 3.49 9.31 -5.13
C LEU A 68 2.84 10.54 -5.75
N LEU A 69 2.44 11.56 -4.99
CA LEU A 69 1.84 12.80 -5.51
C LEU A 69 2.89 13.87 -5.88
N ARG A 70 4.14 13.75 -5.44
CA ARG A 70 5.21 14.70 -5.78
C ARG A 70 5.59 14.65 -7.27
N LYS A 71 6.07 15.79 -7.80
CA LYS A 71 6.50 15.89 -9.21
C LYS A 71 7.90 15.29 -9.47
N LYS A 72 8.70 15.05 -8.44
CA LYS A 72 10.08 14.54 -8.59
C LYS A 72 10.08 13.03 -8.86
N ALA A 73 10.73 12.60 -9.94
CA ALA A 73 10.85 11.19 -10.32
C ALA A 73 11.44 10.29 -9.21
N ALA A 74 12.40 10.80 -8.44
CA ALA A 74 12.95 10.07 -7.29
C ALA A 74 11.91 9.84 -6.18
N SER A 75 11.08 10.85 -5.88
CA SER A 75 9.98 10.71 -4.92
C SER A 75 8.92 9.72 -5.41
N ILE A 76 8.61 9.75 -6.71
CA ILE A 76 7.65 8.81 -7.31
C ILE A 76 8.16 7.37 -7.19
N ALA A 77 9.44 7.14 -7.49
CA ALA A 77 10.05 5.82 -7.39
C ALA A 77 10.04 5.29 -5.95
N SER A 78 10.44 6.12 -4.97
CA SER A 78 10.39 5.75 -3.55
C SER A 78 8.95 5.52 -3.06
N GLY A 79 8.00 6.35 -3.48
CA GLY A 79 6.59 6.18 -3.12
C GLY A 79 5.98 4.92 -3.72
N ALA A 80 6.30 4.61 -4.98
CA ALA A 80 5.86 3.38 -5.64
C ALA A 80 6.49 2.14 -5.00
N PHE A 81 7.76 2.20 -4.62
CA PHE A 81 8.42 1.12 -3.90
C PHE A 81 7.75 0.86 -2.55
N LEU A 82 7.48 1.92 -1.79
CA LEU A 82 6.80 1.81 -0.50
C LEU A 82 5.38 1.29 -0.66
N ALA A 83 4.64 1.77 -1.66
CA ALA A 83 3.29 1.31 -1.98
C ALA A 83 3.27 -0.19 -2.31
N VAL A 84 4.18 -0.66 -3.16
CA VAL A 84 4.31 -2.09 -3.48
C VAL A 84 4.62 -2.88 -2.22
N GLY A 85 5.60 -2.45 -1.42
CA GLY A 85 5.98 -3.15 -0.19
C GLY A 85 4.79 -3.31 0.78
N VAL A 86 4.05 -2.22 1.02
CA VAL A 86 2.89 -2.27 1.93
C VAL A 86 1.76 -3.12 1.35
N MET A 87 1.46 -3.00 0.05
CA MET A 87 0.40 -3.79 -0.57
C MET A 87 0.72 -5.29 -0.61
N VAL A 88 1.99 -5.66 -0.82
CA VAL A 88 2.43 -7.06 -0.75
C VAL A 88 2.20 -7.61 0.66
N VAL A 89 2.64 -6.89 1.70
CA VAL A 89 2.41 -7.32 3.08
C VAL A 89 0.92 -7.47 3.36
N LEU A 90 0.09 -6.50 2.96
CA LEU A 90 -1.36 -6.59 3.15
C LEU A 90 -2.00 -7.76 2.43
N LEU A 91 -1.64 -8.02 1.17
CA LEU A 91 -2.18 -9.14 0.41
C LEU A 91 -1.80 -10.48 1.02
N ILE A 92 -0.57 -10.60 1.54
CA ILE A 92 -0.13 -11.79 2.28
C ILE A 92 -0.99 -11.97 3.53
N LEU A 93 -1.25 -10.89 4.28
CA LEU A 93 -2.06 -10.96 5.49
C LEU A 93 -3.51 -11.30 5.20
N GLN A 94 -4.09 -10.71 4.15
CA GLN A 94 -5.43 -11.06 3.68
C GLN A 94 -5.48 -12.54 3.30
N PHE A 95 -4.57 -13.00 2.42
CA PHE A 95 -4.57 -14.37 1.94
C PHE A 95 -4.33 -15.42 3.04
N ALA A 96 -3.38 -15.15 3.96
CA ALA A 96 -2.99 -16.10 4.98
C ALA A 96 -3.98 -16.21 6.14
N TRP A 97 -4.69 -15.13 6.49
CA TRP A 97 -5.44 -15.05 7.74
C TRP A 97 -6.94 -14.79 7.58
N LEU A 98 -7.34 -13.92 6.64
CA LEU A 98 -8.75 -13.60 6.37
C LEU A 98 -9.33 -14.37 5.18
N GLY A 99 -8.46 -14.91 4.32
CA GLY A 99 -8.83 -15.46 3.03
C GLY A 99 -9.11 -14.38 1.99
N MET A 100 -9.80 -14.77 0.90
CA MET A 100 -10.14 -13.85 -0.20
C MET A 100 -11.41 -13.02 0.07
N TYR A 101 -12.19 -13.38 1.09
CA TYR A 101 -13.49 -12.78 1.38
C TYR A 101 -13.47 -12.23 2.80
N ILE A 102 -13.74 -10.93 2.92
CA ILE A 102 -13.92 -10.24 4.20
C ILE A 102 -15.40 -9.90 4.26
N ASP A 103 -16.12 -10.41 5.26
CA ASP A 103 -17.58 -10.30 5.38
C ASP A 103 -18.37 -10.75 4.12
N GLY A 104 -17.82 -11.70 3.37
CA GLY A 104 -18.42 -12.21 2.12
C GLY A 104 -18.14 -11.34 0.89
N ASP A 105 -17.34 -10.27 1.02
CA ASP A 105 -16.93 -9.42 -0.09
C ASP A 105 -15.43 -9.58 -0.41
N ALA A 106 -15.11 -9.80 -1.69
CA ALA A 106 -13.74 -9.87 -2.20
C ALA A 106 -13.22 -8.50 -2.70
N THR A 107 -14.04 -7.45 -2.61
CA THR A 107 -13.73 -6.12 -3.17
C THR A 107 -12.44 -5.55 -2.60
N GLN A 108 -12.21 -5.67 -1.28
CA GLN A 108 -10.98 -5.17 -0.67
C GLN A 108 -9.74 -5.90 -1.22
N PHE A 109 -9.81 -7.23 -1.36
CA PHE A 109 -8.72 -8.03 -1.91
C PHE A 109 -8.44 -7.68 -3.38
N VAL A 110 -9.50 -7.56 -4.21
CA VAL A 110 -9.37 -7.20 -5.63
C VAL A 110 -8.82 -5.78 -5.80
N LEU A 111 -9.23 -4.83 -4.96
CA LEU A 111 -8.71 -3.46 -4.97
C LEU A 111 -7.23 -3.42 -4.58
N SER A 112 -6.85 -4.11 -3.50
CA SER A 112 -5.45 -4.23 -3.07
C SER A 112 -4.58 -4.89 -4.15
N LEU A 113 -5.06 -5.95 -4.80
CA LEU A 113 -4.37 -6.64 -5.88
C LEU A 113 -4.20 -5.75 -7.11
N THR A 114 -5.28 -5.09 -7.53
CA THR A 114 -5.27 -4.18 -8.68
C THR A 114 -4.32 -3.01 -8.43
N ALA A 115 -4.39 -2.40 -7.26
CA ALA A 115 -3.52 -1.29 -6.90
C ALA A 115 -2.06 -1.74 -6.79
N MET A 116 -1.79 -2.97 -6.34
CA MET A 116 -0.44 -3.54 -6.30
C MET A 116 0.13 -3.65 -7.72
N VAL A 117 -0.64 -4.19 -8.67
CA VAL A 117 -0.21 -4.31 -10.08
C VAL A 117 0.08 -2.92 -10.68
N ILE A 118 -0.80 -1.95 -10.45
CA ILE A 118 -0.59 -0.57 -10.94
C ILE A 118 0.65 0.06 -10.30
N ALA A 119 0.83 -0.09 -8.98
CA ALA A 119 2.00 0.41 -8.27
C ALA A 119 3.30 -0.24 -8.80
N TRP A 120 3.25 -1.51 -9.16
CA TRP A 120 4.35 -2.24 -9.76
C TRP A 120 4.71 -1.70 -11.14
N VAL A 121 3.72 -1.41 -11.99
CA VAL A 121 3.92 -0.77 -13.31
C VAL A 121 4.57 0.62 -13.15
N VAL A 122 4.10 1.41 -12.19
CA VAL A 122 4.69 2.74 -11.89
C VAL A 122 6.14 2.59 -11.40
N LEU A 123 6.41 1.64 -10.51
CA LEU A 123 7.75 1.38 -10.01
C LEU A 123 8.69 0.95 -11.13
N PHE A 124 8.27 0.04 -12.01
CA PHE A 124 9.07 -0.39 -13.17
C PHE A 124 9.43 0.77 -14.09
N ARG A 125 8.52 1.73 -14.28
CA ARG A 125 8.77 2.91 -15.11
C ARG A 125 9.80 3.87 -14.52
N PHE A 126 9.83 4.02 -13.18
CA PHE A 126 10.66 4.99 -12.48
C PHE A 126 11.85 4.35 -11.73
N ARG A 127 12.09 3.04 -11.87
CA ARG A 127 13.12 2.27 -11.14
C ARG A 127 14.52 2.90 -11.15
N GLY A 128 14.94 3.49 -12.27
CA GLY A 128 16.26 4.14 -12.39
C GLY A 128 16.41 5.47 -11.66
N HIS A 129 15.34 5.99 -11.06
CA HIS A 129 15.34 7.23 -10.27
C HIS A 129 15.32 6.96 -8.77
N LEU A 130 15.38 5.70 -8.33
CA LEU A 130 15.46 5.36 -6.91
C LEU A 130 16.73 5.96 -6.31
N PRO A 131 16.63 6.79 -5.25
CA PRO A 131 17.80 7.42 -4.64
C PRO A 131 18.78 6.41 -4.03
N VAL A 132 18.31 5.19 -3.70
CA VAL A 132 19.14 4.09 -3.17
C VAL A 132 19.93 3.36 -4.26
N LEU A 133 19.46 3.34 -5.51
CA LEU A 133 20.04 2.50 -6.57
C LEU A 133 21.05 3.23 -7.47
N GLY A 134 21.33 4.52 -7.22
CA GLY A 134 22.24 5.30 -8.05
C GLY A 134 21.70 5.55 -9.46
N ARG A 135 22.01 6.71 -10.04
CA ARG A 135 21.72 6.99 -11.44
C ARG A 135 22.61 6.10 -12.30
N PHE A 136 22.10 4.96 -12.76
CA PHE A 136 22.65 4.37 -13.97
C PHE A 136 22.21 5.25 -15.14
N THR A 137 23.24 5.81 -15.74
CA THR A 137 23.27 6.90 -16.71
C THR A 137 22.34 6.67 -17.89
#